data_AF-A0A3N5FLF0-F1
#
_entry.id   AF-A0A3N5FLF0-F1
#
_cell.length_a   1.000
_cell.length_b   1.000
_cell.length_c   1.000
_cell.angle_alpha   90.00
_cell.angle_beta   90.00
_cell.angle_gamma   90.00
#
_symmetry.space_group_name_H-M   'P 1'
#
loop_
_entity.id
_entity.type
_entity.pdbx_description
1 polymer ?
#
loop_
_entity_poly.entity_id
_entity_poly.type
_entity_poly.pdbx_seq_one_letter_code
_entity_poly.pdbx_strand_id
1 'polypeptide(L)' 'TAGEARHAWTKDLEGEEAFFRIISWKDAHFSFDSGLQPEEPTLRQPTMTLLFEGLRKLDESDRK' A
#
# COMPACT_ATOMS: atom_id res chain seq x y z
N THR A 1 -10.78 -6.45 -16.30
CA THR A 1 -10.42 -6.95 -14.96
C THR A 1 -9.72 -5.82 -14.22
N ALA A 2 -10.19 -5.43 -13.04
CA ALA A 2 -9.49 -4.43 -12.24
C ALA A 2 -8.15 -5.00 -11.77
N GLY A 3 -7.07 -4.22 -11.82
CA GLY A 3 -5.78 -4.61 -11.26
C GLY A 3 -5.85 -4.65 -9.73
N GLU A 4 -5.19 -5.60 -9.11
CA GLU A 4 -5.09 -5.72 -7.65
C GLU A 4 -3.65 -5.58 -7.20
N ALA A 5 -3.42 -4.78 -6.17
CA ALA A 5 -2.16 -4.77 -5.44
C ALA A 5 -2.02 -6.13 -4.72
N ARG A 6 -0.95 -6.87 -5.04
CA ARG A 6 -0.64 -8.18 -4.46
C ARG A 6 0.46 -8.12 -3.40
N HIS A 7 1.31 -7.11 -3.51
CA HIS A 7 2.43 -6.88 -2.61
C HIS A 7 2.63 -5.40 -2.37
N ALA A 8 3.16 -5.07 -1.20
CA ALA A 8 3.69 -3.76 -0.89
C ALA A 8 4.92 -3.92 -0.02
N TRP A 9 5.89 -3.03 -0.22
CA TRP A 9 7.10 -2.96 0.60
C TRP A 9 7.63 -1.52 0.58
N THR A 10 8.33 -1.16 1.63
CA THR A 10 9.18 0.03 1.71
C THR A 10 10.57 -0.42 2.12
N LYS A 11 11.50 0.51 2.35
CA LYS A 11 12.84 0.16 2.83
C LYS A 11 12.83 -0.73 4.07
N ASP A 12 11.91 -0.47 5.01
CA ASP A 12 11.94 -1.07 6.35
C ASP A 12 10.64 -1.85 6.69
N LEU A 13 9.67 -1.92 5.77
CA LEU A 13 8.36 -2.55 6.00
C LEU A 13 7.94 -3.41 4.81
N GLU A 14 7.11 -4.42 5.06
CA GLU A 14 6.48 -5.26 4.05
C GLU A 14 4.98 -5.45 4.35
N GLY A 15 4.19 -5.79 3.33
CA GLY A 15 2.77 -6.12 3.47
C GLY A 15 1.90 -4.91 3.75
N GLU A 16 0.84 -5.11 4.54
CA GLU A 16 -0.18 -4.08 4.77
C GLU A 16 0.39 -2.84 5.49
N GLU A 17 1.37 -3.02 6.39
CA GLU A 17 2.05 -1.90 7.06
C GLU A 17 2.81 -1.02 6.06
N ALA A 18 3.51 -1.62 5.10
CA ALA A 18 4.15 -0.90 4.01
C ALA A 18 3.12 -0.18 3.13
N PHE A 19 1.99 -0.83 2.84
CA PHE A 19 0.91 -0.23 2.07
C PHE A 19 0.35 1.02 2.75
N PHE A 20 0.05 0.95 4.06
CA PHE A 20 -0.43 2.09 4.83
C PHE A 20 0.63 3.19 4.95
N ARG A 21 1.92 2.82 5.06
CA ARG A 21 3.03 3.78 5.04
C ARG A 21 3.09 4.55 3.72
N ILE A 22 2.93 3.87 2.58
CA ILE A 22 2.90 4.50 1.26
C ILE A 22 1.70 5.44 1.13
N ILE A 23 0.50 5.04 1.59
CA ILE A 23 -0.70 5.89 1.58
C ILE A 23 -0.49 7.20 2.35
N SER A 24 0.31 7.17 3.42
CA SER A 24 0.58 8.37 4.24
C SER A 24 1.48 9.40 3.57
N TRP A 25 2.14 9.09 2.45
CA TRP A 25 3.04 10.01 1.76
C TRP A 25 2.28 11.21 1.19
N LYS A 26 2.67 12.42 1.59
CA LYS A 26 2.09 13.68 1.09
C LYS A 26 2.69 14.10 -0.26
N ASP A 27 3.88 13.60 -0.60
CA ASP A 27 4.57 13.84 -1.86
C ASP A 27 5.32 12.55 -2.27
N ALA A 28 5.18 12.13 -3.53
CA ALA A 28 5.73 10.89 -4.06
C ALA A 28 5.83 10.92 -5.59
N HIS A 29 6.84 10.22 -6.12
CA HIS A 29 6.97 9.92 -7.55
C HIS A 29 6.69 8.44 -7.79
N PHE A 30 5.91 8.14 -8.83
CA PHE A 30 5.54 6.78 -9.20
C PHE A 30 6.12 6.43 -10.57
N SER A 31 6.72 5.24 -10.65
CA SER A 31 7.20 4.62 -11.88
C SER A 31 6.62 3.22 -12.01
N PHE A 32 6.43 2.76 -13.25
CA PHE A 32 5.94 1.42 -13.54
C PHE A 32 7.05 0.56 -14.16
N ASP A 33 7.25 -0.62 -13.60
CA ASP A 33 8.15 -1.65 -14.13
C ASP A 33 7.38 -2.97 -14.27
N SER A 34 7.24 -3.45 -15.50
CA SER A 34 6.51 -4.69 -15.81
C SER A 34 7.32 -5.97 -15.54
N GLY A 35 8.62 -5.85 -15.21
CA GLY A 35 9.52 -7.00 -15.02
C GLY A 35 9.47 -7.62 -13.63
N LEU A 36 8.76 -7.02 -12.68
CA LEU A 36 8.74 -7.44 -11.29
C LEU A 36 7.68 -8.52 -11.05
N GLN A 37 8.13 -9.74 -10.76
CA GLN A 37 7.29 -10.80 -10.19
C GLN A 37 7.72 -11.07 -8.75
N PRO A 38 6.97 -10.57 -7.77
CA PRO A 38 7.23 -10.90 -6.38
C PRO A 38 6.85 -12.36 -6.07
N GLU A 39 7.63 -13.03 -5.22
CA GLU A 39 7.57 -14.49 -5.04
C GLU A 39 6.30 -14.98 -4.31
N GLU A 40 5.83 -14.27 -3.27
CA GLU A 40 4.65 -14.66 -2.46
C GLU A 40 3.77 -13.50 -1.95
N PRO A 41 2.46 -13.42 -2.27
CA PRO A 41 1.59 -12.29 -1.94
C PRO A 41 1.67 -11.82 -0.49
N THR A 42 2.09 -10.56 -0.29
CA THR A 42 2.20 -9.95 1.05
C THR A 42 0.93 -9.22 1.48
N LEU A 43 0.02 -8.93 0.54
CA LEU A 43 -1.29 -8.33 0.81
C LEU A 43 -2.36 -9.41 0.82
N ARG A 44 -3.11 -9.50 1.93
CA ARG A 44 -4.14 -10.53 2.13
C ARG A 44 -5.55 -10.00 1.93
N GLN A 45 -5.73 -8.68 1.89
CA GLN A 45 -7.02 -8.05 1.66
C GLN A 45 -7.13 -7.40 0.27
N PRO A 46 -8.35 -7.25 -0.27
CA PRO A 46 -8.58 -6.53 -1.51
C PRO A 46 -8.05 -5.10 -1.44
N THR A 47 -7.49 -4.60 -2.55
CA THR A 47 -6.90 -3.25 -2.62
C THR A 47 -7.85 -2.16 -2.13
N MET A 48 -9.15 -2.24 -2.48
CA MET A 48 -10.14 -1.26 -2.01
C MET A 48 -10.32 -1.28 -0.49
N THR A 49 -10.32 -2.45 0.14
CA THR A 49 -10.40 -2.57 1.60
C THR A 49 -9.20 -1.90 2.27
N LEU A 50 -7.99 -2.16 1.76
CA LEU A 50 -6.77 -1.55 2.27
C LEU A 50 -6.74 -0.03 2.06
N LEU A 51 -7.25 0.48 0.94
CA LEU A 51 -7.35 1.92 0.70
C LEU A 51 -8.27 2.60 1.71
N PHE A 52 -9.46 2.04 1.97
CA PHE A 52 -10.39 2.59 2.96
C PHE A 52 -9.81 2.59 4.37
N GLU A 53 -9.18 1.49 4.80
CA GLU A 53 -8.52 1.42 6.10
C GLU A 53 -7.33 2.39 6.20
N GLY A 54 -6.55 2.54 5.12
CA GLY A 54 -5.44 3.50 5.07
C GLY A 54 -5.92 4.95 5.22
N LEU A 55 -7.00 5.33 4.53
CA LEU A 55 -7.60 6.67 4.66
C LEU A 55 -8.16 6.91 6.05
N ARG A 56 -8.83 5.91 6.66
CA ARG A 56 -9.32 6.00 8.04
C ARG A 56 -8.18 6.25 9.03
N LYS A 57 -7.08 5.50 8.90
CA LYS A 57 -5.87 5.68 9.74
C LYS A 57 -5.25 7.06 9.58
N LEU A 58 -5.22 7.61 8.36
CA LEU A 58 -4.69 8.95 8.09
C LEU A 58 -5.55 10.04 8.76
N ASP A 59 -6.88 9.94 8.66
CA ASP A 59 -7.79 10.88 9.35
C ASP A 59 -7.63 10.81 10.88
N GLU A 60 -7.44 9.61 11.44
CA GLU A 60 -7.19 9.41 12.87
C GLU A 60 -5.85 9.98 13.34
N SER A 61 -4.82 9.97 12.49
CA SER A 61 -3.53 10.59 12.81
C SER A 61 -3.56 12.10 12.72
N ASP A 62 -4.29 12.67 11.77
CA ASP A 62 -4.38 14.13 11.56
C ASP A 62 -5.19 14.84 12.68
N ARG A 63 -5.98 14.09 13.45
CA ARG A 63 -6.76 14.58 14.60
C ARG A 63 -6.01 14.59 15.94
N LYS A 64 -4.79 14.06 16.00
CA LYS A 64 -3.94 14.02 17.21
C LYS A 64 -2.88 15.11 17.18
#